data_AF-A0AAV0HBU4-F1
#
_entry.id   AF-A0AAV0HBU4-F1
#
_cell.length_a   1.000
_cell.length_b   1.000
_cell.length_c   1.000
_cell.angle_alpha   90.00
_cell.angle_beta   90.00
_cell.angle_gamma   90.00
#
_symmetry.space_group_name_H-M   'P 1'
#
loop_
_entity.id
_entity.type
_entity.pdbx_description
1 polymer ?
#
loop_
_entity_poly.entity_id
_entity_poly.type
_entity_poly.pdbx_seq_one_letter_code
_entity_poly.pdbx_strand_id
1 'polypeptide(L)' 'MVPLLPYCWELELASWPERCRFCEGSGSVTVDLGGGEKEVSPCINCDSAGSLTCTTCQGSGIQPRYLDRREFKDDD' A
#
# COMPACT_ATOMS: atom_id res chain seq x y z
N MET A 1 -5.04 -11.90 25.44
CA MET A 1 -3.82 -12.27 24.69
C MET A 1 -4.04 -11.81 23.26
N VAL A 2 -3.11 -10.99 22.75
CA VAL A 2 -3.22 -10.24 21.49
C VAL A 2 -3.41 -11.20 20.31
N PRO A 3 -4.39 -11.01 19.42
CA PRO A 3 -4.55 -11.88 18.27
C PRO A 3 -3.42 -11.56 17.29
N LEU A 4 -2.51 -12.52 17.12
CA LEU A 4 -1.50 -12.51 16.06
C LEU A 4 -2.19 -12.87 14.74
N LEU A 5 -2.87 -11.91 14.12
CA LEU A 5 -3.45 -12.11 12.79
C LEU A 5 -2.51 -11.49 11.74
N PRO A 6 -1.77 -12.30 10.96
CA PRO A 6 -0.60 -11.82 10.25
C PRO A 6 -0.81 -11.88 8.73
N TYR A 7 -2.07 -11.74 8.31
CA TYR A 7 -2.52 -12.05 6.98
C TYR A 7 -3.23 -10.82 6.38
N CYS A 8 -2.86 -10.41 5.17
CA CYS A 8 -3.56 -9.36 4.41
C CYS A 8 -5.01 -9.74 4.01
N TRP A 9 -5.58 -10.87 4.47
CA TRP A 9 -6.74 -11.51 3.84
C TRP A 9 -8.00 -11.72 4.71
N GLU A 10 -8.18 -11.03 5.84
CA GLU A 10 -9.39 -11.26 6.68
C GLU A 10 -10.57 -10.30 6.50
N LEU A 11 -10.56 -9.41 5.52
CA LEU A 11 -11.75 -8.62 5.17
C LEU A 11 -11.76 -8.48 3.66
N GLU A 12 -12.84 -8.92 3.01
CA GLU A 12 -13.37 -8.66 1.64
C GLU A 12 -12.62 -7.65 0.70
N LEU A 13 -11.29 -7.68 0.66
CA LEU A 13 -10.39 -6.66 0.09
C LEU A 13 -9.18 -7.33 -0.54
N ALA A 14 -9.41 -8.37 -1.33
CA ALA A 14 -8.41 -8.77 -2.30
C ALA A 14 -8.14 -7.55 -3.21
N SER A 15 -6.92 -7.00 -3.13
CA SER A 15 -6.35 -6.07 -4.13
C SER A 15 -6.91 -4.65 -4.22
N TRP A 16 -7.34 -4.01 -3.13
CA TRP A 16 -7.57 -2.56 -3.21
C TRP A 16 -6.26 -1.78 -3.10
N PRO A 17 -5.88 -1.01 -4.13
CA PRO A 17 -4.72 -0.16 -4.04
C PRO A 17 -5.03 0.91 -2.99
N GLU A 18 -4.17 1.00 -1.98
CA GLU A 18 -4.38 1.90 -0.84
C GLU A 18 -4.38 3.34 -1.37
N ARG A 19 -5.35 4.15 -0.95
CA ARG A 19 -5.42 5.54 -1.39
C ARG A 19 -4.10 6.23 -1.09
N CYS A 20 -3.48 6.86 -2.09
CA CYS A 20 -2.19 7.53 -1.89
C CYS A 20 -2.38 8.65 -0.86
N ARG A 21 -1.72 8.55 0.29
CA ARG A 21 -1.86 9.51 1.39
C ARG A 21 -1.30 10.90 1.06
N PHE A 22 -0.41 10.99 0.08
CA PHE A 22 0.25 12.24 -0.28
C PHE A 22 -0.57 13.13 -1.20
N CYS A 23 -1.39 12.54 -2.07
CA CYS A 23 -2.29 13.26 -2.94
C CYS A 23 -3.77 12.96 -2.63
N GLU A 24 -4.04 12.26 -1.54
CA GLU A 24 -5.38 11.84 -1.12
C GLU A 24 -6.22 11.27 -2.27
N GLY A 25 -5.64 10.43 -3.13
CA GLY A 25 -6.36 9.84 -4.26
C GLY A 25 -6.47 10.69 -5.54
N SER A 26 -6.03 11.95 -5.55
CA SER A 26 -6.17 12.83 -6.72
C SER A 26 -5.19 12.52 -7.85
N GLY A 27 -4.03 11.92 -7.54
CA GLY A 27 -2.92 11.76 -8.48
C GLY A 27 -2.05 13.01 -8.65
N SER A 28 -2.38 14.13 -8.01
CA SER A 28 -1.61 15.38 -8.10
C SER A 28 -1.53 16.10 -6.75
N VAL A 29 -0.41 16.74 -6.46
CA VAL A 29 -0.23 17.57 -5.27
C VAL A 29 -0.35 19.04 -5.67
N THR A 30 -1.21 19.77 -4.97
CA THR A 30 -1.37 21.21 -5.15
C THR A 30 -0.64 21.94 -4.02
N VAL A 31 0.22 22.89 -4.39
CA VAL A 31 0.98 23.71 -3.43
C VAL A 31 0.61 25.17 -3.65
N ASP A 32 0.25 25.87 -2.59
CA ASP A 32 0.07 27.32 -2.60
C ASP A 32 1.44 28.00 -2.52
N LEU A 33 1.81 28.75 -3.57
CA LEU A 33 3.08 29.48 -3.66
C LEU A 33 3.00 30.87 -2.99
N GLY A 34 1.80 31.29 -2.59
CA GLY A 34 1.51 32.63 -2.08
C GLY A 34 1.02 33.57 -3.19
N GLY A 35 0.51 34.75 -2.81
CA GLY A 35 0.02 35.75 -3.78
C GLY A 35 -1.21 35.34 -4.61
N GLY A 36 -1.88 34.24 -4.24
CA GLY A 36 -2.97 33.65 -5.01
C GLY A 36 -2.52 32.63 -6.07
N GLU A 37 -1.22 32.38 -6.18
CA GLU A 37 -0.66 31.40 -7.11
C GLU A 37 -0.67 30.00 -6.50
N LYS A 38 -1.16 29.04 -7.30
CA LYS A 38 -1.19 27.61 -6.96
C LYS A 38 -0.47 26.84 -8.05
N GLU A 39 0.43 25.96 -7.63
CA GLU A 39 1.10 25.03 -8.52
C GLU A 39 0.50 23.63 -8.34
N VAL A 40 0.16 22.98 -9.45
CA VAL A 40 -0.32 21.60 -9.46
C VAL A 40 0.77 20.75 -10.09
N SER A 41 1.27 19.78 -9.33
CA SER A 41 2.32 18.87 -9.77
C SER A 41 1.83 17.42 -9.75
N PRO A 42 2.30 16.54 -10.66
CA PRO A 42 2.00 15.12 -10.60
C PRO A 42 2.52 14.53 -9.28
N CYS A 43 1.73 13.65 -8.66
CA CYS A 43 2.12 13.03 -7.40
C CYS A 43 3.16 11.94 -7.66
N ILE A 44 4.44 12.27 -7.43
CA ILE A 44 5.58 11.34 -7.57
C ILE A 44 5.47 10.10 -6.67
N ASN A 45 4.77 10.21 -5.55
CA ASN A 45 4.63 9.10 -4.62
C ASN A 45 3.70 8.00 -5.13
N CYS A 46 2.85 8.28 -6.11
CA CYS A 46 1.98 7.28 -6.72
C CYS A 46 2.02 7.29 -8.25
N ASP A 47 3.04 7.92 -8.85
CA ASP A 47 3.14 8.11 -10.30
C ASP A 47 1.85 8.61 -10.95
N SER A 48 1.17 9.53 -10.27
CA SER A 48 -0.14 10.07 -10.65
C SER A 48 -1.31 9.07 -10.67
N ALA A 49 -1.14 7.83 -10.20
CA ALA A 49 -2.19 6.81 -10.14
C ALA A 49 -3.24 7.06 -9.04
N GLY A 50 -2.94 7.95 -8.08
CA GLY A 50 -3.81 8.24 -6.93
C GLY A 50 -3.87 7.12 -5.88
N SER A 51 -3.22 5.99 -6.13
CA SER A 51 -3.23 4.85 -5.24
C SER A 51 -1.86 4.19 -5.18
N LEU A 52 -1.58 3.55 -4.05
CA LEU A 52 -0.34 2.85 -3.75
C LEU A 52 -0.63 1.36 -3.76
N THR A 53 0.02 0.64 -4.66
CA THR A 53 0.04 -0.81 -4.59
C THR A 53 0.76 -1.23 -3.30
N CYS A 54 0.15 -2.12 -2.53
CA CYS A 54 0.77 -2.66 -1.33
C CYS A 54 2.13 -3.27 -1.68
N THR A 55 3.22 -2.70 -1.18
CA THR A 55 4.60 -3.12 -1.50
C THR A 55 4.95 -4.50 -0.96
N THR A 56 4.20 -4.97 0.04
CA THR A 56 4.40 -6.29 0.63
C THR A 56 3.88 -7.42 -0.27
N CYS A 57 2.72 -7.24 -0.89
CA CYS A 57 2.10 -8.26 -1.75
C CYS A 57 2.13 -7.90 -3.24
N GLN A 58 2.58 -6.69 -3.59
CA GLN A 58 2.61 -6.16 -4.96
C GLN A 58 1.24 -6.28 -5.67
N GLY A 59 0.15 -6.11 -4.92
CA GLY A 59 -1.20 -6.22 -5.46
C GLY A 59 -1.76 -7.65 -5.54
N SER A 60 -0.96 -8.69 -5.25
CA SER A 60 -1.43 -10.08 -5.23
C SER A 60 -2.35 -10.41 -4.03
N GLY A 61 -2.34 -9.58 -2.98
CA GLY A 61 -3.00 -9.88 -1.70
C GLY A 61 -2.30 -10.97 -0.87
N ILE A 62 -1.27 -11.62 -1.40
CA ILE A 62 -0.54 -12.71 -0.75
C ILE A 62 0.76 -12.17 -0.17
N GLN A 63 0.98 -12.33 1.14
CA GLN A 63 2.27 -12.02 1.76
C GLN A 63 3.21 -13.24 1.62
N PRO A 64 4.36 -13.13 0.93
CA PRO A 64 5.27 -14.27 0.69
C PRO A 64 5.83 -14.91 1.98
N ARG A 65 5.91 -14.13 3.05
CA ARG A 65 6.38 -14.55 4.39
C ARG A 65 5.51 -15.63 5.03
N TYR A 66 4.32 -15.88 4.50
CA TYR A 66 3.46 -16.99 4.92
C TYR A 66 3.67 -18.29 4.13
N LEU A 67 4.23 -18.21 2.93
CA LEU A 67 4.52 -19.39 2.12
C LEU A 67 5.85 -20.05 2.50
N ASP A 68 6.77 -19.31 3.14
CA ASP A 68 8.12 -19.81 3.48
C ASP A 68 8.27 -20.28 4.93
N ARG A 69 7.18 -20.49 5.67
CA ARG A 69 7.21 -21.40 6.82
C ARG A 69 7.13 -22.83 6.27
N ARG A 70 8.19 -23.25 5.57
CA ARG A 70 8.46 -24.67 5.42
C ARG A 70 8.54 -25.23 6.83
N GLU A 71 7.74 -26.25 7.12
CA GLU A 71 7.91 -27.01 8.34
C GLU A 71 9.37 -27.47 8.38
N PHE A 72 10.16 -26.86 9.26
CA PHE A 72 11.34 -27.54 9.76
C PHE A 72 10.78 -28.72 10.54
N LYS A 73 10.66 -29.86 9.84
CA LYS A 73 10.64 -31.15 10.51
C LYS A 73 11.99 -31.25 11.22
N ASP A 74 11.95 -31.20 12.55
CA ASP A 74 13.07 -31.62 13.36
C ASP A 74 13.23 -33.14 13.16
N ASP A 75 14.20 -33.55 12.33
CA ASP A 75 14.75 -34.90 12.30
C ASP A 75 15.92 -34.94 13.31
N ASP A 76 15.65 -35.34 14.56
CA ASP A 76 16.42 -36.23 15.46
C ASP A 76 15.88 -36.19 16.91
#